data_AF-A0A967X5S0-F1
#
_entry.id   AF-A0A967X5S0-F1
#
_cell.length_a   1.000
_cell.length_b   1.000
_cell.length_c   1.000
_cell.angle_alpha   90.00
_cell.angle_beta   90.00
_cell.angle_gamma   90.00
#
_symmetry.space_group_name_H-M   'P 1'
#
loop_
_entity.id
_entity.type
_entity.pdbx_description
1 polymer ?
#
loop_
_entity_poly.entity_id
_entity_poly.type
_entity_poly.pdbx_seq_one_letter_code
_entity_poly.pdbx_strand_id
1 'polypeptide(L)' 'ESITLDREVQHLRDELVPRYAEMVYNGFWFSPEREALQSFMDSVQQRVNGEARLRLYKGAVHV' A
#
# COMPACT_ATOMS: atom_id res chain seq x y z
N GLU A 1 -3.08 -3.85 -8.20
CA GLU A 1 -3.57 -2.49 -7.87
C GLU A 1 -3.85 -1.64 -9.10
N SER A 2 -2.94 -1.53 -10.06
CA SER A 2 -3.11 -0.72 -11.29
C SER A 2 -4.35 -1.00 -12.15
N ILE A 3 -4.96 -2.18 -12.00
CA ILE A 3 -6.17 -2.61 -12.73
C ILE A 3 -7.45 -2.42 -11.89
N THR A 4 -7.31 -2.44 -10.56
CA THR A 4 -8.43 -2.61 -9.62
C THR A 4 -8.69 -1.38 -8.75
N LEU A 5 -7.77 -0.41 -8.73
CA LEU A 5 -7.91 0.83 -7.98
C LEU A 5 -8.33 1.98 -8.89
N ASP A 6 -9.20 2.84 -8.34
CA ASP A 6 -9.46 4.14 -8.93
C ASP A 6 -8.21 5.03 -8.85
N ARG A 7 -8.01 5.87 -9.88
CA ARG A 7 -6.81 6.70 -10.03
C ARG A 7 -6.61 7.67 -8.86
N GLU A 8 -7.68 8.32 -8.39
CA GLU A 8 -7.57 9.31 -7.31
C GLU A 8 -7.26 8.64 -5.98
N VAL A 9 -7.81 7.44 -5.75
CA VAL A 9 -7.49 6.62 -4.58
C VAL A 9 -6.04 6.15 -4.62
N GLN A 10 -5.53 5.79 -5.80
CA GLN A 10 -4.13 5.40 -5.96
C GLN A 10 -3.18 6.57 -5.64
N HIS A 11 -3.45 7.77 -6.16
CA HIS A 11 -2.65 8.96 -5.86
C HIS A 11 -2.68 9.31 -4.37
N LEU A 12 -3.86 9.34 -3.75
CA LEU A 12 -4.01 9.63 -2.34
C LEU A 12 -3.27 8.61 -1.45
N ARG A 13 -3.36 7.33 -1.78
CA ARG A 13 -2.59 6.29 -1.09
C ARG A 13 -1.10 6.52 -1.21
N ASP A 14 -0.59 6.78 -2.42
CA ASP A 14 0.84 6.98 -2.67
C ASP A 14 1.41 8.19 -1.91
N GLU A 15 0.61 9.24 -1.69
CA GLU A 15 0.99 10.38 -0.84
C GLU A 15 1.05 10.02 0.65
N LEU A 16 0.19 9.11 1.12
CA LEU A 16 0.11 8.72 2.54
C LEU A 16 1.12 7.63 2.94
N VAL A 17 1.58 6.82 1.98
CA VAL A 17 2.55 5.72 2.22
C VAL A 17 3.86 6.18 2.88
N PRO A 18 4.52 7.28 2.47
CA PRO A 18 5.75 7.74 3.12
C PRO A 18 5.57 8.04 4.61
N ARG A 19 4.44 8.67 4.99
CA ARG A 19 4.14 9.01 6.38
C ARG A 19 3.79 7.77 7.20
N TYR A 20 3.09 6.81 6.59
CA TYR A 20 2.88 5.49 7.17
C TYR A 20 4.22 4.78 7.47
N ALA A 21 5.16 4.79 6.51
CA ALA A 21 6.48 4.20 6.67
C ALA A 21 7.31 4.88 7.78
N GLU A 22 7.24 6.21 7.88
CA GLU A 22 7.90 6.96 8.96
C GLU A 22 7.37 6.57 10.34
N MET A 23 6.05 6.44 10.52
CA MET A 23 5.48 6.02 11.80
C MET A 23 5.91 4.60 12.20
N VAL A 24 5.97 3.68 11.23
CA VAL A 24 6.48 2.32 11.48
C VAL A 24 7.96 2.36 11.86
N TYR A 25 8.77 3.13 11.14
CA TYR A 25 10.20 3.27 11.40
C TYR A 25 10.47 3.85 12.81
N ASN A 26 9.69 4.86 13.20
CA ASN A 26 9.81 5.52 14.50
C ASN A 26 9.18 4.73 15.66
N GLY A 27 8.57 3.57 15.39
CA GLY A 27 7.99 2.69 16.41
C GLY A 27 6.57 3.07 16.87
N PHE A 28 5.88 3.96 16.16
CA PHE A 28 4.48 4.34 16.42
C PHE A 28 3.48 3.27 15.94
N TRP A 29 3.74 2.01 16.29
CA TRP A 29 2.92 0.88 15.83
C TRP A 29 1.51 0.88 16.44
N PHE A 30 1.40 1.22 17.72
CA PHE A 30 0.13 1.30 18.45
C PHE A 30 -0.38 2.73 18.61
N SER A 31 0.05 3.64 17.73
CA SER A 31 -0.40 5.02 17.78
C SER A 31 -1.76 5.16 17.08
N PRO A 32 -2.65 6.03 17.58
CA PRO A 32 -3.96 6.22 16.99
C PRO A 32 -3.88 6.77 15.56
N GLU A 33 -2.83 7.53 15.23
CA GLU A 33 -2.61 8.04 13.87
C GLU A 33 -2.30 6.91 12.88
N ARG A 34 -1.50 5.92 13.31
CA ARG A 34 -1.17 4.75 12.48
C ARG A 34 -2.38 3.83 12.30
N GLU A 35 -3.18 3.64 13.35
CA GLU A 35 -4.43 2.86 13.25
C GLU A 35 -5.45 3.51 12.31
N ALA A 36 -5.61 4.83 12.37
CA ALA A 36 -6.46 5.56 11.42
C ALA A 36 -5.98 5.36 9.98
N LEU A 37 -4.68 5.52 9.72
CA LEU A 37 -4.11 5.31 8.39
C LEU A 37 -4.22 3.86 7.93
N GLN A 38 -4.09 2.89 8.83
CA GLN A 38 -4.30 1.48 8.49
C GLN A 38 -5.73 1.21 8.03
N SER A 39 -6.74 1.78 8.72
CA SER A 39 -8.14 1.59 8.32
C SER A 39 -8.42 2.10 6.90
N PHE A 40 -7.78 3.23 6.52
CA PHE A 40 -7.82 3.74 5.16
C PHE A 40 -7.17 2.74 4.19
N MET A 41 -5.94 2.31 4.47
CA MET A 41 -5.22 1.35 3.61
C MET A 41 -5.99 0.03 3.43
N ASP A 42 -6.56 -0.51 4.50
CA ASP A 42 -7.37 -1.73 4.48
C ASP A 42 -8.60 -1.56 3.59
N SER A 43 -9.30 -0.42 3.71
CA SER A 43 -10.49 -0.15 2.91
C SER A 43 -10.19 -0.09 1.40
N VAL A 44 -9.03 0.48 1.05
CA VAL A 44 -8.55 0.61 -0.32
C VAL A 44 -8.15 -0.75 -0.91
N GLN A 45 -7.59 -1.64 -0.09
CA GLN A 45 -7.16 -2.96 -0.54
C GLN A 45 -8.29 -4.02 -0.64
N GLN A 46 -9.48 -3.79 -0.06
CA GLN A 46 -10.58 -4.77 -0.08
C GLN A 46 -10.94 -5.30 -1.48
N ARG A 47 -10.77 -4.49 -2.52
CA ARG A 47 -11.11 -4.84 -3.91
C ARG A 47 -9.91 -5.29 -4.75
N VAL A 48 -8.71 -5.36 -4.17
CA VAL A 48 -7.49 -5.77 -4.85
C VAL A 48 -7.43 -7.30 -4.88
N ASN A 49 -8.29 -7.89 -5.71
CA ASN A 49 -8.38 -9.33 -5.90
C ASN A 49 -8.03 -9.67 -7.36
N GLY A 50 -7.12 -10.62 -7.56
CA GLY A 50 -6.67 -11.05 -8.89
C GLY A 50 -5.32 -11.79 -8.84
N GLU A 51 -4.84 -12.22 -10.00
CA GLU A 51 -3.55 -12.90 -10.13
C GLU A 51 -2.52 -11.99 -10.82
N ALA A 52 -1.30 -11.93 -10.27
CA ALA A 52 -0.18 -11.25 -10.89
C ALA A 52 0.82 -12.28 -11.41
N ARG A 53 1.18 -12.19 -12.69
CA ARG A 53 2.22 -13.02 -13.30
C ARG A 53 3.54 -12.27 -13.23
N LEU A 54 4.56 -12.90 -12.66
CA LEU A 54 5.90 -12.31 -12.48
C LEU A 54 6.94 -13.12 -13.25
N ARG A 55 7.97 -12.45 -13.79
CA ARG A 55 9.17 -13.06 -14.35
C ARG A 55 10.39 -12.73 -13.50
N LEU A 56 11.08 -13.76 -13.02
CA LEU A 56 12.28 -13.64 -12.21
C LEU A 56 13.53 -13.95 -13.03
N TYR A 57 14.54 -13.08 -13.00
CA TYR A 57 15.80 -13.31 -13.69
C TYR A 57 16.97 -12.59 -13.01
N LYS A 58 18.02 -13.34 -12.63
CA LYS A 58 19.29 -12.82 -12.06
C LYS A 58 19.12 -11.71 -11.00
N GLY A 59 18.22 -11.92 -10.05
CA GLY A 59 17.96 -10.97 -8.96
C GLY A 59 16.97 -9.85 -9.30
N ALA A 60 16.52 -9.74 -10.55
CA ALA A 60 15.46 -8.82 -10.95
C ALA A 60 14.09 -9.50 -10.95
N VAL A 61 13.06 -8.72 -10.59
CA VAL A 61 11.65 -9.09 -10.64
C VAL A 61 10.97 -8.17 -11.65
N HIS A 62 10.31 -8.77 -12.64
CA HIS A 62 9.51 -8.05 -13.63
C HIS A 62 8.05 -8.49 -13.51
N VAL A 63 7.14 -7.52 -13.51
CA VAL A 63 5.69 -7.69 -13.62
C VAL A 63 5.31 -7.78 -15.10
#